data_AF-A0A382D4V2-F1
#
_entry.id   AF-A0A382D4V2-F1
#
_cell.length_a   1.000
_cell.length_b   1.000
_cell.length_c   1.000
_cell.angle_alpha   90.00
_cell.angle_beta   90.00
_cell.angle_gamma   90.00
#
_symmetry.space_group_name_H-M   'P 1'
#
loop_
_entity.id
_entity.type
_entity.pdbx_description
1 polymer ?
#
loop_
_entity_poly.entity_id
_entity_poly.type
_entity_poly.pdbx_seq_one_letter_code
_entity_poly.pdbx_strand_id
1 'polypeptide(L)' 'MKELIIAIGLLLFIEGSLYALFPSKMKNMLKVVEKLPLNQLRISGLLFALIGFVIVWYFKR' A
#
# COMPACT_ATOMS: atom_id res chain seq x y z
N MET A 1 -11.60 -8.75 16.23
CA MET A 1 -12.46 -9.25 15.14
C MET A 1 -13.01 -8.12 14.27
N LYS A 2 -13.70 -7.10 14.84
CA LYS A 2 -14.23 -5.96 14.07
C LYS A 2 -13.14 -5.10 13.41
N GLU A 3 -12.01 -4.88 14.07
CA GLU A 3 -10.96 -3.99 13.53
C GLU A 3 -10.26 -4.52 12.28
N LEU A 4 -10.03 -5.84 12.18
CA LEU A 4 -9.46 -6.44 10.96
C LEU A 4 -10.38 -6.24 9.76
N ILE A 5 -11.70 -6.37 9.97
CA ILE A 5 -12.71 -6.17 8.94
C ILE A 5 -12.74 -4.70 8.50
N ILE A 6 -12.62 -3.76 9.44
CA ILE A 6 -12.56 -2.32 9.14
C ILE A 6 -11.28 -1.97 8.38
N ALA A 7 -10.12 -2.51 8.78
CA ALA A 7 -8.85 -2.28 8.10
C ALA A 7 -8.87 -2.79 6.65
N ILE A 8 -9.41 -3.99 6.42
CA ILE A 8 -9.60 -4.55 5.07
C ILE A 8 -10.58 -3.68 4.26
N GLY A 9 -11.69 -3.25 4.87
CA GLY A 9 -12.65 -2.37 4.22
C GLY A 9 -12.05 -1.04 3.79
N LEU A 10 -11.25 -0.41 4.66
CA LEU A 10 -10.55 0.84 4.36
C LEU A 10 -9.50 0.66 3.25
N LEU A 11 -8.75 -0.45 3.27
CA LEU A 11 -7.78 -0.76 2.23
C LEU A 11 -8.44 -0.87 0.86
N LEU A 12 -9.53 -1.64 0.76
CA LEU A 12 -10.30 -1.79 -0.49
C LEU A 12 -10.95 -0.48 -0.93
N PHE A 13 -11.45 0.32 0.01
CA PHE A 13 -12.07 1.61 -0.30
C PHE A 13 -11.06 2.61 -0.88
N ILE A 14 -9.87 2.70 -0.28
CA ILE A 14 -8.81 3.61 -0.75
C ILE A 14 -8.29 3.15 -2.11
N GLU A 15 -7.98 1.87 -2.28
CA GLU A 15 -7.53 1.35 -3.58
C GLU A 15 -8.60 1.54 -4.66
N GLY A 16 -9.84 1.12 -4.40
CA GLY A 16 -10.95 1.27 -5.34
C GLY A 16 -11.22 2.73 -5.72
N SER A 17 -11.16 3.65 -4.75
CA SER A 17 -11.33 5.08 -5.00
C SER A 17 -10.20 5.65 -5.86
N LEU A 18 -8.95 5.22 -5.64
CA LEU A 18 -7.80 5.64 -6.46
C LEU A 18 -7.93 5.13 -7.90
N TYR A 19 -8.38 3.89 -8.10
CA TYR A 19 -8.62 3.34 -9.44
C TYR A 19 -9.77 4.04 -10.16
N ALA A 20 -10.85 4.39 -9.44
CA ALA A 20 -12.01 5.07 -10.03
C ALA A 20 -11.74 6.55 -10.37
N LEU A 21 -11.07 7.28 -9.48
CA LEU A 21 -10.79 8.71 -9.68
C LEU A 21 -9.61 8.96 -10.61
N PHE A 22 -8.58 8.12 -10.56
CA PHE A 22 -7.33 8.33 -11.29
C PHE A 22 -6.82 7.08 -12.02
N PRO A 23 -7.60 6.49 -12.94
CA PRO A 23 -7.23 5.26 -13.64
C PRO A 23 -5.92 5.41 -14.43
N SER A 24 -5.71 6.57 -15.06
CA SER A 24 -4.51 6.85 -15.85
C SER A 24 -3.24 6.97 -15.00
N LYS A 25 -3.33 7.52 -13.78
CA LYS A 25 -2.18 7.65 -12.88
C LYS A 25 -1.76 6.28 -12.35
N MET A 26 -2.72 5.44 -11.98
CA MET A 26 -2.45 4.06 -11.52
C MET A 26 -1.75 3.24 -12.60
N LYS A 27 -2.24 3.30 -13.84
CA LYS A 27 -1.62 2.61 -14.97
C LYS A 27 -0.19 3.09 -15.25
N ASN A 28 0.08 4.38 -15.06
CA ASN A 28 1.42 4.93 -15.23
C ASN A 28 2.36 4.54 -14.08
N MET A 29 1.86 4.47 -12.84
CA MET A 29 2.61 3.98 -11.68
C MET A 29 3.09 2.53 -11.88
N LEU A 30 2.22 1.66 -12.40
CA LEU A 30 2.58 0.27 -12.70
C LEU A 30 3.75 0.17 -13.70
N LYS A 31 3.72 1.00 -14.76
CA LYS A 31 4.83 1.07 -15.73
C LYS A 31 6.14 1.57 -15.12
N VAL A 32 6.05 2.46 -14.12
CA VAL A 32 7.24 2.92 -13.39
C VAL A 32 7.78 1.80 -12.52
N VAL A 33 6.92 1.06 -11.82
CA VAL A 33 7.31 -0.09 -10.99
C VAL A 33 7.95 -1.21 -11.83
N GLU A 34 7.42 -1.47 -13.02
CA GLU A 34 7.98 -2.45 -13.96
C GLU A 34 9.41 -2.08 -14.43
N LYS A 35 9.72 -0.78 -14.50
CA LYS A 35 11.05 -0.27 -14.85
C LYS A 35 12.02 -0.27 -13.66
N LEU A 36 11.54 -0.43 -12.43
CA LEU A 36 12.40 -0.43 -11.25
C LEU A 36 13.12 -1.79 -11.10
N PRO A 37 14.40 -1.80 -10.72
CA PRO A 37 15.10 -3.05 -10.47
C PRO A 37 14.52 -3.76 -9.25
N LEU A 38 14.38 -5.09 -9.35
CA LEU A 38 13.80 -5.94 -8.30
C LEU A 38 14.42 -5.73 -6.92
N ASN A 39 15.71 -5.44 -6.85
CA ASN A 39 16.42 -5.20 -5.59
C ASN A 39 15.92 -3.93 -4.88
N GLN A 40 15.67 -2.86 -5.64
CA GLN A 40 15.16 -1.61 -5.09
C GLN A 40 13.70 -1.75 -4.66
N LEU A 41 12.88 -2.50 -5.43
CA LEU A 41 11.50 -2.80 -5.07
C LEU A 41 11.40 -3.59 -3.75
N ARG A 42 12.29 -4.56 -3.54
CA ARG A 42 12.38 -5.32 -2.28
C ARG A 42 12.78 -4.44 -1.11
N ILE A 43 13.81 -3.60 -1.27
CA ILE A 43 14.28 -2.71 -0.20
C ILE A 43 13.19 -1.71 0.17
N SER A 44 12.54 -1.08 -0.81
CA SER A 44 11.44 -0.16 -0.54
C SER A 44 10.25 -0.86 0.12
N GLY A 45 9.88 -2.05 -0.36
CA GLY A 45 8.80 -2.85 0.21
C GLY A 45 9.07 -3.24 1.67
N LEU A 46 10.30 -3.67 1.98
CA LEU A 46 10.72 -3.97 3.34
C LEU A 46 10.68 -2.72 4.24
N LEU A 47 11.15 -1.58 3.74
CA LEU A 47 11.13 -0.33 4.49
C LEU A 47 9.69 0.09 4.82
N PHE A 48 8.78 0.05 3.84
CA PHE A 48 7.36 0.35 4.04
C PHE A 48 6.68 -0.64 5.00
N ALA A 49 6.97 -1.93 4.89
CA ALA A 49 6.43 -2.94 5.80
C ALA A 49 6.90 -2.70 7.24
N LEU A 50 8.17 -2.35 7.43
CA LEU A 50 8.74 -2.09 8.75
C LEU A 50 8.14 -0.83 9.38
N ILE A 51 8.00 0.25 8.62
CA ILE A 51 7.34 1.48 9.07
C ILE A 51 5.87 1.21 9.43
N GLY A 52 5.13 0.52 8.56
CA GLY A 52 3.74 0.16 8.81
C GLY A 52 3.57 -0.71 10.06
N PHE A 53 4.49 -1.66 10.27
CA PHE A 53 4.52 -2.48 11.47
C PHE A 53 4.76 -1.66 12.74
N VAL A 54 5.73 -0.73 12.72
CA VAL A 54 6.01 0.17 13.85
C VAL A 54 4.80 1.05 14.17
N ILE A 55 4.12 1.61 13.17
CA ILE A 55 2.93 2.44 13.36
C ILE A 55 1.81 1.62 14.02
N VAL A 56 1.50 0.44 13.50
CA VAL A 56 0.46 -0.44 14.08
C VAL A 56 0.83 -0.85 15.50
N TRP A 57 2.10 -1.17 15.75
CA TRP A 57 2.58 -1.52 17.08
C TRP A 57 2.41 -0.36 18.07
N TYR A 58 2.72 0.87 17.66
CA TYR A 58 2.63 2.05 18.52
C TYR A 58 1.19 2.44 18.83
N PHE A 59 0.28 2.32 17.85
CA PHE A 59 -1.14 2.65 18.02
C PHE A 59 -1.96 1.55 18.71
N LYS A 60 -1.51 0.30 18.67
CA LYS A 60 -2.19 -0.84 19.31
C LYS A 60 -1.73 -1.09 20.75
N ARG A 61 -0.66 -0.41 21.20
CA ARG A 61 -0.21 -0.38 22.60
C ARG A 61 -1.16 0.48 23.42
#